data_AF-A0A9X1M7Z1-F1
#
_entry.id   AF-A0A9X1M7Z1-F1
#
_cell.length_a   1.000
_cell.length_b   1.000
_cell.length_c   1.000
_cell.angle_alpha   90.00
_cell.angle_beta   90.00
_cell.angle_gamma   90.00
#
_symmetry.space_group_name_H-M   'P 1'
#
loop_
_entity.id
_entity.type
_entity.pdbx_description
1 polymer ?
#
loop_
_entity_poly.entity_id
_entity_poly.type
_entity_poly.pdbx_seq_one_letter_code
_entity_poly.pdbx_strand_id
1 'polypeptide(L)'
;MKKAVAAAALAAVAVCGLSACSSPALSTEDTCLELRAIVADFPNSEPADEVLADIGKQFNDLARKSSDTLKDDIRTAGKVISAGPDGGEPTEDDRKALDRLDESCNLSSVR
;
A
#
# COMPACT_ATOMS: atom_id res chain seq x y z
N MET A 1 5.11 42.67 -54.43
CA MET A 1 6.03 42.80 -53.28
C MET A 1 5.45 42.05 -52.09
N LYS A 2 6.23 41.15 -51.49
CA LYS A 2 6.07 40.50 -50.16
C LYS A 2 4.83 39.60 -49.98
N LYS A 3 4.86 38.41 -49.38
CA LYS A 3 5.85 37.41 -48.94
C LYS A 3 5.00 36.15 -48.69
N ALA A 4 5.53 34.97 -49.01
CA ALA A 4 5.00 33.67 -48.59
C ALA A 4 5.10 33.46 -47.07
N VAL A 5 4.62 32.30 -46.59
CA VAL A 5 5.09 31.43 -45.48
C VAL A 5 3.86 30.95 -44.66
N ALA A 6 3.37 29.72 -44.91
CA ALA A 6 3.70 28.44 -44.25
C ALA A 6 2.97 28.27 -42.90
N ALA A 7 2.05 27.31 -42.77
CA ALA A 7 2.29 25.90 -42.41
C ALA A 7 2.83 25.72 -40.98
N ALA A 8 2.08 25.03 -40.11
CA ALA A 8 2.61 24.04 -39.18
C ALA A 8 1.46 23.34 -38.44
N ALA A 9 1.41 22.03 -38.63
CA ALA A 9 0.63 21.11 -37.84
C ALA A 9 1.09 21.13 -36.37
N LEU A 10 0.15 20.98 -35.44
CA LEU A 10 0.41 20.49 -34.10
C LEU A 10 -0.39 19.21 -33.90
N ALA A 11 0.32 18.10 -34.10
CA ALA A 11 -0.04 16.80 -33.59
C ALA A 11 0.07 16.81 -32.06
N ALA A 12 -0.89 16.21 -31.38
CA ALA A 12 -0.65 15.54 -30.10
C ALA A 12 -1.79 14.56 -29.81
N VAL A 13 -1.50 13.30 -30.13
CA VAL A 13 -1.97 12.06 -29.51
C VAL A 13 -2.71 12.30 -28.18
N ALA A 14 -4.01 12.04 -28.15
CA ALA A 14 -4.74 11.73 -26.92
C ALA A 14 -5.40 10.35 -27.07
N VAL A 15 -4.54 9.33 -27.20
CA VAL A 15 -4.91 7.95 -26.91
C VAL A 15 -4.96 7.83 -25.39
N CYS A 16 -6.07 8.22 -24.79
CA CYS A 16 -6.50 7.70 -23.50
C CYS A 16 -7.94 7.25 -23.69
N GLY A 17 -8.05 6.05 -24.24
CA GLY A 17 -9.30 5.32 -24.33
C GLY A 17 -9.92 5.16 -22.95
N LEU A 18 -11.25 5.23 -22.97
CA LEU A 18 -12.16 4.78 -21.94
C LEU A 18 -11.69 3.47 -21.31
N SER A 19 -11.27 3.49 -20.05
CA SER A 19 -11.42 2.43 -19.04
C SER A 19 -10.58 2.80 -17.81
N ALA A 20 -11.24 3.00 -16.67
CA ALA A 20 -10.64 2.96 -15.33
C ALA A 20 -9.22 3.55 -15.20
N CYS A 21 -9.12 4.80 -14.76
CA CYS A 21 -7.96 5.21 -13.95
C CYS A 21 -8.00 4.40 -12.63
N SER A 22 -7.72 3.11 -12.71
CA SER A 22 -7.16 2.37 -11.61
C SER A 22 -5.82 3.05 -11.36
N SER A 23 -5.70 3.82 -10.28
CA SER A 23 -4.40 4.33 -9.83
C SER A 23 -3.42 3.16 -9.94
N PRO A 24 -2.28 3.32 -10.65
CA PRO A 24 -1.34 2.23 -10.80
C PRO A 24 -1.01 1.72 -9.40
N ALA A 25 -1.16 0.41 -9.20
CA ALA A 25 -0.81 -0.21 -7.94
C ALA A 25 0.64 0.16 -7.62
N LEU A 26 0.90 0.52 -6.38
CA LEU A 26 2.24 0.83 -5.87
C LEU A 26 3.16 -0.34 -6.19
N SER A 27 4.42 0.01 -6.49
CA SER A 27 5.45 -1.02 -6.62
C SER A 27 5.61 -1.76 -5.29
N THR A 28 6.16 -2.96 -5.31
CA THR A 28 6.48 -3.72 -4.09
C THR A 28 7.39 -2.91 -3.16
N GLU A 29 8.34 -2.16 -3.72
CA GLU A 29 9.27 -1.32 -2.97
C GLU A 29 8.56 -0.15 -2.28
N ASP A 30 7.74 0.61 -3.01
CA ASP A 30 6.96 1.71 -2.44
C ASP A 30 5.97 1.22 -1.38
N THR A 31 5.35 0.05 -1.64
CA THR A 31 4.45 -0.61 -0.70
C THR A 31 5.17 -0.93 0.61
N CYS A 32 6.37 -1.50 0.53
CA CYS A 32 7.17 -1.79 1.72
C CYS A 32 7.62 -0.52 2.46
N LEU A 33 7.94 0.57 1.74
CA LEU A 33 8.29 1.84 2.37
C LEU A 33 7.13 2.43 3.16
N GLU A 34 5.93 2.48 2.57
CA GLU A 34 4.72 2.93 3.25
C GLU A 34 4.39 2.03 4.44
N LEU A 35 4.49 0.71 4.28
CA LEU A 35 4.26 -0.25 5.35
C LEU A 35 5.20 -0.03 6.53
N ARG A 36 6.50 0.16 6.26
CA ARG A 36 7.50 0.47 7.29
C ARG A 36 7.21 1.79 8.00
N ALA A 37 6.74 2.79 7.28
CA ALA A 37 6.36 4.07 7.88
C ALA A 37 5.19 3.90 8.86
N ILE A 38 4.17 3.11 8.50
CA ILE A 38 3.05 2.79 9.40
C ILE A 38 3.56 2.03 10.63
N VAL A 39 4.43 1.04 10.44
CA VAL A 39 5.01 0.24 11.55
C VAL A 39 5.89 1.10 12.48
N ALA A 40 6.65 2.05 11.93
CA ALA A 40 7.52 2.94 12.70
C ALA A 40 6.73 3.98 13.52
N ASP A 41 5.51 4.32 13.09
CA ASP A 41 4.62 5.24 13.83
C ASP A 41 3.95 4.56 15.04
N PHE A 42 4.11 3.24 15.21
CA PHE A 42 3.58 2.56 16.39
C PHE A 42 4.22 3.12 17.67
N PRO A 43 3.40 3.50 18.66
CA PRO A 43 3.93 3.87 19.96
C PRO A 43 4.67 2.69 20.59
N ASN A 44 5.77 2.96 21.28
CA ASN A 44 6.54 1.95 22.03
C ASN A 44 5.79 1.41 23.28
N SER A 45 4.60 1.94 23.55
CA SER A 45 3.69 1.52 24.63
C SER A 45 2.49 0.78 24.05
N GLU A 46 1.77 0.00 24.86
CA GLU A 46 0.51 -0.65 24.45
C GLU A 46 -0.44 0.40 23.82
N PRO A 47 -0.73 0.29 22.51
CA PRO A 47 -1.64 1.21 21.84
C PRO A 47 -3.07 0.93 22.31
N ALA A 48 -3.87 2.00 22.46
CA ALA A 48 -5.30 1.86 22.70
C ALA A 48 -5.99 1.18 21.50
N ASP A 49 -7.13 0.53 21.73
CA ASP A 49 -7.90 -0.15 20.67
C ASP A 49 -8.26 0.77 19.50
N GLU A 50 -8.52 2.04 19.78
CA GLU A 50 -8.79 3.07 18.77
C GLU A 50 -7.59 3.28 17.84
N VAL A 51 -6.37 3.22 18.38
CA VAL A 51 -5.11 3.34 17.63
C VAL A 51 -4.89 2.08 16.79
N LEU A 52 -5.13 0.89 17.36
CA LEU A 52 -5.04 -0.38 16.63
C LEU A 52 -6.05 -0.44 15.47
N ALA A 53 -7.27 0.07 15.67
CA ALA A 53 -8.28 0.16 14.64
C ALA A 53 -7.87 1.11 13.50
N ASP A 54 -7.33 2.29 13.82
CA ASP A 54 -6.85 3.23 12.80
C ASP A 54 -5.65 2.66 12.02
N ILE A 55 -4.70 2.03 12.71
CA ILE A 55 -3.55 1.42 12.04
C ILE A 55 -3.98 0.28 11.13
N GLY A 56 -4.84 -0.63 11.58
CA GLY A 56 -5.30 -1.71 10.71
C GLY A 56 -6.15 -1.20 9.53
N LYS A 57 -6.79 -0.01 9.65
CA LYS A 57 -7.36 0.70 8.50
C LYS A 57 -6.29 1.21 7.54
N GLN A 58 -5.20 1.80 8.04
CA GLN A 58 -4.07 2.24 7.20
C GLN A 58 -3.45 1.07 6.44
N PHE A 59 -3.28 -0.09 7.08
CA PHE A 59 -2.85 -1.33 6.41
C PHE A 59 -3.84 -1.77 5.33
N ASN A 60 -5.14 -1.77 5.61
CA ASN A 60 -6.15 -2.13 4.61
C ASN A 60 -6.18 -1.16 3.41
N ASP A 61 -5.97 0.13 3.66
CA ASP A 61 -5.88 1.14 2.60
C ASP A 61 -4.59 0.97 1.79
N LEU A 62 -3.47 0.63 2.43
CA LEU A 62 -2.24 0.28 1.73
C LEU A 62 -2.43 -0.97 0.87
N ALA A 63 -3.04 -2.04 1.40
CA ALA A 63 -3.34 -3.26 0.66
C ALA A 63 -4.16 -3.00 -0.62
N ARG A 64 -5.11 -2.04 -0.58
CA ARG A 64 -5.90 -1.65 -1.77
C ARG A 64 -5.06 -0.98 -2.85
N LYS A 65 -3.99 -0.28 -2.46
CA LYS A 65 -3.08 0.44 -3.35
C LYS A 65 -1.87 -0.41 -3.73
N SER A 66 -1.60 -1.50 -3.04
CA SER A 66 -0.43 -2.36 -3.22
C SER A 66 -0.56 -3.23 -4.47
N SER A 67 0.58 -3.71 -4.97
CA SER A 67 0.62 -4.80 -5.96
C SER A 67 -0.04 -6.07 -5.42
N ASP A 68 -0.58 -6.90 -6.32
CA ASP A 68 -1.34 -8.10 -5.92
C ASP A 68 -0.50 -9.09 -5.08
N THR A 69 0.83 -9.07 -5.19
CA THR A 69 1.73 -9.97 -4.44
C THR A 69 1.70 -9.71 -2.93
N LEU A 70 1.71 -8.44 -2.50
CA LEU A 70 1.75 -8.10 -1.06
C LEU A 70 0.37 -7.77 -0.48
N LYS A 71 -0.60 -7.47 -1.34
CA LYS A 71 -1.94 -7.03 -0.96
C LYS A 71 -2.64 -7.94 0.04
N ASP A 72 -2.59 -9.26 -0.15
CA ASP A 72 -3.28 -10.19 0.74
C ASP A 72 -2.56 -10.35 2.10
N ASP A 73 -1.23 -10.31 2.09
CA ASP A 73 -0.43 -10.37 3.31
C ASP A 73 -0.59 -9.07 4.14
N ILE A 74 -0.57 -7.90 3.50
CA ILE A 74 -0.83 -6.60 4.17
C ILE A 74 -2.26 -6.54 4.72
N ARG A 75 -3.24 -7.04 3.97
CA ARG A 75 -4.64 -7.10 4.44
C ARG A 75 -4.77 -7.99 5.68
N THR A 76 -4.08 -9.12 5.68
CA THR A 76 -4.06 -10.04 6.83
C THR A 76 -3.43 -9.37 8.04
N ALA A 77 -2.29 -8.72 7.87
CA ALA A 77 -1.65 -7.94 8.92
C ALA A 77 -2.58 -6.86 9.50
N GLY A 78 -3.26 -6.09 8.64
CA GLY A 78 -4.23 -5.08 9.08
C GLY A 78 -5.40 -5.67 9.88
N LYS A 79 -5.90 -6.85 9.51
CA LYS A 79 -6.95 -7.54 10.28
C LYS A 79 -6.46 -7.97 11.65
N VAL A 80 -5.28 -8.58 11.73
CA VAL A 80 -4.69 -9.02 13.00
C VAL A 80 -4.49 -7.82 13.93
N ILE A 81 -3.95 -6.72 13.41
CA ILE A 81 -3.72 -5.49 14.19
C ILE A 81 -5.06 -4.90 14.67
N SER A 82 -6.05 -4.75 13.80
CA SER A 82 -7.36 -4.20 14.19
C SER A 82 -8.13 -5.08 15.18
N ALA A 83 -7.87 -6.38 15.18
CA ALA A 83 -8.52 -7.30 16.13
C ALA A 83 -8.02 -7.07 17.56
N GLY A 84 -6.81 -6.54 17.73
CA GLY A 84 -6.23 -6.21 19.03
C GLY A 84 -6.10 -7.41 19.96
N PRO A 85 -5.90 -7.19 21.28
CA PRO A 85 -5.73 -8.27 22.25
C PRO A 85 -7.00 -9.12 22.45
N ASP A 86 -8.18 -8.55 22.18
CA ASP A 86 -9.47 -9.24 22.33
C ASP A 86 -9.87 -10.07 21.10
N GLY A 87 -9.14 -9.91 19.99
CA GLY A 87 -9.38 -10.56 18.70
C GLY A 87 -9.12 -12.06 18.64
N GLY A 88 -8.53 -12.61 19.71
CA GLY A 88 -8.03 -13.98 19.75
C GLY A 88 -6.61 -14.11 19.20
N GLU A 89 -6.03 -15.30 19.33
CA GLU A 89 -4.69 -15.56 18.83
C GLU A 89 -4.66 -15.62 17.29
N PRO A 90 -3.66 -15.03 16.63
CA PRO A 90 -3.48 -15.16 15.20
C PRO A 90 -3.39 -16.63 14.78
N THR A 91 -4.08 -16.98 13.71
CA THR A 91 -4.02 -18.34 13.17
C THR A 91 -2.61 -18.67 12.64
N GLU A 92 -2.35 -19.93 12.33
CA GLU A 92 -1.08 -20.31 11.68
C GLU A 92 -0.91 -19.63 10.31
N ASP A 93 -2.02 -19.46 9.58
CA ASP A 93 -2.01 -18.78 8.28
C ASP A 93 -1.77 -17.27 8.42
N ASP A 94 -2.34 -16.64 9.44
CA ASP A 94 -2.07 -15.22 9.75
C ASP A 94 -0.59 -15.00 10.07
N ARG A 95 0.00 -15.89 10.88
CA ARG A 95 1.44 -15.84 11.20
C ARG A 95 2.31 -16.02 9.98
N LYS A 96 1.99 -16.98 9.10
CA LYS A 96 2.72 -17.15 7.83
C LYS A 96 2.61 -15.93 6.93
N ALA A 97 1.45 -15.28 6.87
CA ALA A 97 1.26 -14.06 6.10
C ALA A 97 2.12 -12.91 6.66
N LEU A 98 2.16 -12.77 7.99
CA LEU A 98 3.03 -11.80 8.67
C LEU A 98 4.52 -12.08 8.43
N ASP A 99 4.94 -13.34 8.49
CA ASP A 99 6.33 -13.74 8.23
C ASP A 99 6.75 -13.46 6.78
N ARG A 100 5.87 -13.78 5.81
CA ARG A 100 6.11 -13.43 4.39
C ARG A 100 6.21 -11.93 4.17
N LEU A 101 5.39 -11.17 4.89
CA LEU A 101 5.40 -9.72 4.81
C LEU A 101 6.69 -9.15 5.41
N ASP A 102 7.15 -9.69 6.54
CA ASP A 102 8.44 -9.34 7.14
C ASP A 102 9.61 -9.70 6.22
N GLU A 103 9.62 -10.89 5.62
CA GLU A 103 10.69 -11.31 4.71
C GLU A 103 10.73 -10.43 3.45
N SER A 104 9.56 -10.11 2.89
CA SER A 104 9.43 -9.29 1.68
C SER A 104 9.81 -7.83 1.92
N CYS A 105 9.41 -7.29 3.08
CA CYS A 105 9.57 -5.87 3.40
C CYS A 105 10.62 -5.59 4.46
N ASN A 106 11.35 -6.58 4.97
CA ASN A 106 12.37 -6.48 6.01
C ASN A 106 11.94 -5.55 7.17
N LEU A 107 10.78 -5.81 7.76
CA LEU A 107 10.16 -4.95 8.78
C LEU A 107 10.89 -5.06 10.13
N SER A 108 11.49 -6.21 10.40
CA SER A 108 12.35 -6.50 11.56
C SER A 108 13.58 -5.59 11.64
N SER A 109 14.02 -4.97 10.54
CA SER A 109 15.08 -3.96 10.53
C SER A 109 14.63 -2.55 10.95
N VAL A 110 13.32 -2.31 11.14
CA VAL A 110 12.75 -0.99 11.46
C VAL A 110 12.57 -0.77 12.96
N ARG A 111 12.52 -1.86 13.76
CA ARG A 111 12.41 -1.80 15.23
C ARG A 111 13.77 -1.82 15.92
#